data_AF-A0AAX6F3T0-F1
#
_entry.id   AF-A0AAX6F3T0-F1
#
_cell.length_a   1.000
_cell.length_b   1.000
_cell.length_c   1.000
_cell.angle_alpha   90.00
_cell.angle_beta   90.00
_cell.angle_gamma   90.00
#
_symmetry.space_group_name_H-M   'P 1'
#
loop_
_entity.id
_entity.type
_entity.pdbx_description
1 polymer ?
#
loop_
_entity_poly.entity_id
_entity_poly.type
_entity_poly.pdbx_seq_one_letter_code
_entity_poly.pdbx_strand_id
1 'polypeptide(L)'
;MYFVYRNKKYIDCTGLSFRDFLVGKLPPIPGELPTLNDWENHLTTIFPEVRLKRYLEMRGADGGPWRRLCALPAFWVGLLYDEVSLQKVLDMIADWTKEEREMLRRKVLKIQFFLIGIIKVYSILDILYILRRCIYMA
;
A
#
# COMPACT_ATOMS: atom_id res chain seq x y z
N MET A 1 0.89 -8.02 17.49
CA MET A 1 -0.53 -7.96 17.09
C MET A 1 -1.13 -6.78 17.84
N TYR A 2 -2.34 -6.33 17.49
CA TYR A 2 -3.03 -5.34 18.33
C TYR A 2 -4.03 -6.00 19.27
N PHE A 3 -4.89 -6.85 18.72
CA PHE A 3 -5.93 -7.50 19.50
C PHE A 3 -6.32 -8.85 18.92
N VAL A 4 -7.05 -9.62 19.73
CA VAL A 4 -7.92 -10.71 19.27
C VAL A 4 -9.34 -10.38 19.69
N TYR A 5 -10.31 -10.62 18.81
CA TYR A 5 -11.73 -10.35 19.11
C TYR A 5 -12.43 -11.66 19.49
N ARG A 6 -12.90 -11.75 20.73
CA ARG A 6 -13.59 -12.92 21.27
C ARG A 6 -14.76 -12.48 22.13
N ASN A 7 -15.88 -13.19 22.03
CA ASN A 7 -17.05 -12.95 22.90
C ASN A 7 -17.43 -11.47 23.01
N LYS A 8 -17.41 -10.77 21.88
CA LYS A 8 -17.67 -9.32 21.75
C LYS A 8 -16.70 -8.39 22.48
N LYS A 9 -15.53 -8.89 22.89
CA LYS A 9 -14.48 -8.12 23.58
C LYS A 9 -13.19 -8.11 22.77
N TYR A 10 -12.49 -6.99 22.85
CA TYR A 10 -11.13 -6.86 22.35
C TYR A 10 -10.16 -7.29 23.46
N ILE A 11 -9.38 -8.33 23.18
CA ILE A 11 -8.32 -8.83 24.06
C ILE A 11 -7.01 -8.22 23.57
N ASP A 12 -6.31 -7.49 24.44
CA ASP A 12 -5.02 -6.90 24.13
C ASP A 12 -3.99 -7.99 23.81
N CYS A 13 -3.32 -7.87 22.66
CA CYS A 13 -2.26 -8.76 22.21
C CYS A 13 -1.04 -7.96 21.70
N THR A 14 -0.85 -6.74 22.21
CA THR A 14 0.30 -5.90 21.93
C THR A 14 1.60 -6.60 22.33
N GLY A 15 2.66 -6.42 21.52
CA GLY A 15 3.94 -7.12 21.70
C GLY A 15 3.96 -8.60 21.29
N LEU A 16 2.81 -9.25 21.07
CA LEU A 16 2.73 -10.67 20.70
C LEU A 16 2.73 -10.88 19.17
N SER A 17 3.11 -12.06 18.69
CA SER A 17 3.15 -12.37 17.26
C SER A 17 1.96 -13.24 16.81
N PHE A 18 1.47 -13.02 15.58
CA PHE A 18 0.47 -13.91 15.00
C PHE A 18 1.03 -15.32 14.74
N ARG A 19 2.36 -15.44 14.61
CA ARG A 19 3.05 -16.74 14.53
C ARG A 19 2.87 -17.55 15.81
N ASP A 20 2.93 -16.92 16.98
CA ASP A 20 2.67 -17.60 18.26
C ASP A 20 1.19 -17.99 18.37
N PHE A 21 0.30 -17.19 17.81
CA PHE A 21 -1.12 -17.53 17.73
C PHE A 21 -1.36 -18.78 16.90
N LEU A 22 -0.72 -18.90 15.73
CA LEU A 22 -0.84 -20.09 14.86
C LEU A 22 -0.51 -21.42 15.56
N VAL A 23 0.28 -21.37 16.65
CA VAL A 23 0.68 -22.55 17.44
C VAL A 23 0.06 -22.56 18.85
N GLY A 24 -0.96 -21.73 19.11
CA GLY A 24 -1.70 -21.71 20.37
C GLY A 24 -0.94 -21.14 21.57
N LYS A 25 0.13 -20.38 21.33
CA LYS A 25 1.05 -19.85 22.36
C LYS A 25 0.76 -18.40 22.75
N LEU A 26 -0.45 -17.87 22.51
CA LEU A 26 -0.81 -16.54 22.98
C LEU A 26 -1.12 -16.56 24.49
N PRO A 27 -0.36 -15.84 25.34
CA PRO A 27 -0.64 -15.81 26.77
C PRO A 27 -2.05 -15.31 27.15
N PRO A 28 -2.66 -14.31 26.47
CA PRO A 28 -4.01 -13.85 26.80
C PRO A 28 -5.13 -14.87 26.50
N ILE A 29 -4.88 -15.82 25.60
CA ILE A 29 -5.84 -16.86 25.17
C ILE A 29 -5.10 -18.20 24.96
N PRO A 30 -4.63 -18.83 26.05
CA PRO A 30 -3.75 -19.98 25.97
C PRO A 30 -4.45 -21.18 25.30
N GLY A 31 -3.78 -21.80 24.33
CA GLY A 31 -4.30 -22.97 23.61
C GLY A 31 -5.31 -22.67 22.50
N GLU A 32 -5.78 -21.43 22.36
CA GLU A 32 -6.66 -21.06 21.24
C GLU A 32 -5.87 -20.94 19.93
N LEU A 33 -6.45 -21.44 18.84
CA LEU A 33 -5.93 -21.28 17.48
C LEU A 33 -6.66 -20.15 16.73
N PRO A 34 -6.00 -19.45 15.79
CA PRO A 34 -6.61 -18.38 15.03
C PRO A 34 -7.65 -18.91 14.04
N THR A 35 -8.67 -18.09 13.82
CA THR A 35 -9.64 -18.24 12.74
C THR A 35 -9.24 -17.39 11.53
N LEU A 36 -9.93 -17.57 10.40
CA LEU A 36 -9.77 -16.68 9.24
C LEU A 36 -10.14 -15.22 9.58
N ASN A 37 -11.12 -15.01 10.45
CA ASN A 37 -11.49 -13.67 10.92
C ASN A 37 -10.35 -13.02 11.72
N ASP A 38 -9.61 -13.80 12.50
CA ASP A 38 -8.44 -13.29 13.24
C ASP A 38 -7.32 -12.89 12.29
N TRP A 39 -7.14 -13.65 11.20
CA TRP A 39 -6.20 -13.29 10.15
C TRP A 39 -6.60 -11.99 9.44
N GLU A 40 -7.87 -11.85 9.06
CA GLU A 40 -8.38 -10.62 8.43
C GLU A 40 -8.28 -9.40 9.36
N ASN A 41 -8.56 -9.57 10.65
CA ASN A 41 -8.35 -8.55 11.67
C ASN A 41 -6.86 -8.19 11.78
N HIS A 42 -5.98 -9.19 11.84
CA HIS A 42 -4.54 -8.95 11.93
C HIS A 42 -4.00 -8.19 10.70
N LEU A 43 -4.38 -8.59 9.48
CA LEU A 43 -4.00 -7.89 8.26
C LEU A 43 -4.44 -6.42 8.25
N THR A 44 -5.56 -6.09 8.89
CA THR A 44 -6.08 -4.72 8.97
C THR A 44 -5.25 -3.83 9.92
N THR A 45 -4.39 -4.44 10.75
CA THR A 45 -3.49 -3.74 11.69
C THR A 45 -2.08 -3.47 11.12
N ILE A 46 -1.82 -3.88 9.88
CA ILE A 46 -0.57 -3.61 9.18
C ILE A 46 -0.76 -2.34 8.34
N PHE A 47 0.17 -1.39 8.40
CA PHE A 47 0.05 -0.09 7.70
C PHE A 47 1.28 0.24 6.83
N PRO A 48 1.55 -0.56 5.78
CA PRO A 48 2.56 -0.22 4.76
C PRO A 48 2.01 0.83 3.78
N GLU A 49 2.85 1.32 2.86
CA GLU A 49 2.43 2.21 1.76
C GLU A 49 1.45 1.53 0.80
N VAL A 50 1.64 0.23 0.55
CA VAL A 50 0.74 -0.63 -0.24
C VAL A 50 0.43 -1.86 0.58
N ARG A 51 -0.86 -2.11 0.88
CA ARG A 51 -1.30 -3.21 1.73
C ARG A 51 -1.98 -4.30 0.92
N LEU A 52 -1.54 -5.54 1.14
CA LEU A 52 -2.16 -6.73 0.55
C LEU A 52 -3.17 -7.33 1.53
N LYS A 53 -4.40 -7.51 1.04
CA LYS A 53 -5.44 -8.37 1.61
C LYS A 53 -5.89 -9.34 0.50
N ARG A 54 -7.19 -9.59 0.38
CA ARG A 54 -7.77 -10.20 -0.84
C ARG A 54 -7.67 -9.28 -2.07
N TYR A 55 -7.25 -8.03 -1.85
CA TYR A 55 -7.06 -6.96 -2.83
C TYR A 55 -5.85 -6.11 -2.40
N LEU A 56 -5.35 -5.26 -3.30
CA LEU A 56 -4.30 -4.29 -3.00
C LEU A 56 -4.90 -2.94 -2.60
N GLU A 57 -4.36 -2.33 -1.55
CA GLU A 57 -4.74 -1.01 -1.06
C GLU A 57 -3.57 -0.03 -1.21
N MET A 58 -3.75 1.02 -2.00
CA MET A 58 -2.76 2.12 -2.16
C MET A 58 -3.03 3.18 -1.09
N ARG A 59 -2.05 3.47 -0.22
CA ARG A 59 -2.28 4.24 1.03
C ARG A 59 -1.48 5.53 1.14
N GLY A 60 -0.64 5.86 0.16
CA GLY A 60 0.30 6.97 0.22
C GLY A 60 -0.25 8.35 -0.21
N ALA A 61 -1.57 8.52 -0.33
CA ALA A 61 -2.17 9.76 -0.82
C ALA A 61 -2.94 10.50 0.29
N ASP A 62 -2.77 11.82 0.34
CA ASP A 62 -3.54 12.69 1.23
C ASP A 62 -4.99 12.85 0.77
N GLY A 63 -5.87 13.16 1.72
CA GLY A 63 -7.21 13.65 1.41
C GLY A 63 -7.17 14.95 0.60
N GLY A 64 -8.18 15.18 -0.23
CA GLY A 64 -8.22 16.37 -1.08
C GLY A 64 -9.63 16.76 -1.50
N PRO A 65 -9.78 17.86 -2.26
CA PRO A 65 -11.06 18.28 -2.81
C PRO A 65 -11.63 17.22 -3.76
N TRP A 66 -12.94 17.23 -3.97
CA TRP A 66 -13.70 16.23 -4.75
C TRP A 66 -13.03 15.79 -6.07
N ARG A 67 -12.51 16.74 -6.85
CA ARG A 67 -11.83 16.44 -8.13
C ARG A 67 -10.61 15.52 -7.95
N ARG A 68 -9.84 15.69 -6.88
CA ARG A 68 -8.67 14.84 -6.57
C ARG A 68 -9.07 13.48 -6.00
N LEU A 69 -10.19 13.41 -5.27
CA LEU A 69 -10.74 12.14 -4.79
C LEU A 69 -11.14 11.23 -5.96
N CYS A 70 -11.69 11.78 -7.04
CA CYS A 70 -12.01 11.03 -8.25
C CYS A 70 -10.76 10.68 -9.08
N ALA A 71 -9.76 11.56 -9.09
CA ALA A 71 -8.53 11.35 -9.86
C ALA A 71 -7.63 10.24 -9.29
N LEU A 72 -7.58 10.09 -7.96
CA LEU A 72 -6.73 9.10 -7.29
C LEU A 72 -7.02 7.63 -7.72
N PRO A 73 -8.27 7.12 -7.70
CA PRO A 73 -8.55 5.77 -8.20
C PRO A 73 -8.30 5.67 -9.71
N ALA A 74 -8.65 6.69 -10.50
CA ALA A 74 -8.40 6.69 -11.94
C ALA A 74 -6.90 6.57 -12.28
N PHE A 75 -6.04 7.25 -11.50
CA PHE A 75 -4.59 7.14 -11.63
C PHE A 75 -4.10 5.70 -11.45
N TRP A 76 -4.48 5.03 -10.37
CA TRP A 76 -4.03 3.65 -10.10
C TRP A 76 -4.62 2.64 -11.08
N VAL A 77 -5.89 2.80 -11.48
CA VAL A 77 -6.51 1.96 -12.52
C VAL A 77 -5.74 2.10 -13.83
N GLY A 78 -5.43 3.34 -14.26
CA GLY A 78 -4.69 3.58 -15.49
C GLY A 78 -3.28 2.99 -15.50
N LEU A 79 -2.59 2.96 -14.35
CA LEU A 79 -1.26 2.35 -14.26
C LEU A 79 -1.28 0.82 -14.16
N LEU A 80 -2.23 0.25 -13.41
CA LEU A 80 -2.16 -1.15 -12.98
C LEU A 80 -3.06 -2.09 -13.78
N TYR A 81 -4.13 -1.60 -14.40
CA TYR A 81 -5.13 -2.46 -15.05
C TYR A 81 -4.95 -2.56 -16.57
N ASP A 82 -4.12 -1.70 -17.15
CA ASP A 82 -3.69 -1.81 -18.54
C ASP A 82 -2.30 -2.45 -18.62
N GLU A 83 -2.18 -3.55 -19.38
CA GLU A 83 -0.95 -4.34 -19.46
C GLU A 83 0.23 -3.55 -20.05
N VAL A 84 -0.04 -2.71 -21.06
CA VAL A 84 0.99 -1.88 -21.70
C VAL A 84 1.51 -0.81 -20.73
N SER A 85 0.61 -0.18 -19.99
CA SER A 85 0.97 0.83 -18.98
C SER A 85 1.71 0.21 -17.82
N LEU A 86 1.25 -0.94 -17.33
CA LEU A 86 1.92 -1.67 -16.27
C LEU A 86 3.34 -2.06 -16.67
N GLN A 87 3.53 -2.64 -17.87
CA GLN A 87 4.86 -3.03 -18.34
C GLN A 87 5.80 -1.82 -18.46
N LYS A 88 5.33 -0.70 -19.00
CA LYS A 88 6.14 0.53 -19.08
C LYS A 88 6.54 1.04 -17.71
N VAL A 89 5.63 1.03 -16.75
CA VAL A 89 5.95 1.44 -15.37
C VAL A 89 7.00 0.49 -14.78
N LEU A 90 6.87 -0.82 -14.99
CA LEU A 90 7.85 -1.80 -14.54
C LEU A 90 9.23 -1.55 -15.17
N ASP A 91 9.29 -1.27 -16.46
CA ASP A 91 10.55 -0.95 -17.17
C ASP A 91 11.18 0.34 -16.64
N MET A 92 10.37 1.35 -16.33
CA MET A 92 10.83 2.64 -15.78
C MET A 92 11.44 2.52 -14.38
N ILE A 93 10.97 1.55 -13.57
CA ILE A 93 11.44 1.35 -12.20
C ILE A 93 12.38 0.15 -12.06
N ALA A 94 12.71 -0.54 -13.15
CA ALA A 94 13.42 -1.82 -13.14
C ALA A 94 14.81 -1.73 -12.50
N ASP A 95 15.50 -0.61 -12.67
CA ASP A 95 16.85 -0.37 -12.16
C ASP A 95 16.87 0.41 -10.83
N TRP A 96 15.72 0.62 -10.21
CA TRP A 96 15.63 1.30 -8.93
C TRP A 96 16.16 0.41 -7.81
N THR A 97 17.09 0.94 -7.04
CA THR A 97 17.62 0.26 -5.85
C THR A 97 16.66 0.41 -4.66
N LYS A 98 16.86 -0.40 -3.62
CA LYS A 98 16.07 -0.31 -2.39
C LYS A 98 16.30 1.03 -1.69
N GLU A 99 17.55 1.49 -1.71
CA GLU A 99 18.01 2.73 -1.10
C GLU A 99 17.40 3.95 -1.82
N GLU A 100 17.32 3.92 -3.16
CA GLU A 100 16.65 4.95 -3.95
C GLU A 100 15.15 5.02 -3.63
N ARG A 101 14.45 3.87 -3.57
CA ARG A 101 13.03 3.81 -3.20
C ARG A 101 12.76 4.35 -1.79
N GLU A 102 13.57 3.97 -0.82
CA GLU A 102 13.43 4.45 0.56
C GLU A 102 13.76 5.95 0.67
N MET A 103 14.75 6.41 -0.09
CA MET A 103 15.10 7.82 -0.13
C MET A 103 13.98 8.67 -0.73
N LEU A 104 13.34 8.22 -1.82
CA LEU A 104 12.14 8.86 -2.39
C LEU A 104 11.01 8.94 -1.36
N ARG A 105 10.69 7.82 -0.70
CA ARG A 105 9.65 7.75 0.34
C ARG A 105 9.88 8.75 1.47
N ARG A 106 11.13 8.92 1.92
CA ARG A 106 11.46 9.85 3.01
C ARG A 106 11.48 11.31 2.57
N LYS A 107 11.88 11.59 1.32
CA LYS A 107 12.05 12.98 0.84
C LYS A 107 10.75 13.63 0.36
N VAL A 108 9.79 12.84 -0.13
CA VAL A 108 8.51 13.37 -0.64
C VAL A 108 7.74 14.21 0.38
N LEU A 109 7.95 13.97 1.68
CA LEU A 109 7.30 14.71 2.77
C LEU A 109 7.94 16.07 3.09
N LYS A 110 9.24 16.23 2.83
CA LYS A 110 10.02 17.41 3.26
C LYS A 110 10.15 18.45 2.18
N ILE A 111 10.13 18.01 0.94
CA ILE A 111 10.22 18.91 -0.17
C ILE A 111 8.79 19.04 -0.65
N GLN A 112 8.30 20.28 -0.70
CA GLN A 112 7.11 20.64 -1.47
C GLN A 112 7.45 20.46 -2.97
N PHE A 113 7.96 19.29 -3.33
CA PHE A 113 8.24 18.87 -4.69
C PHE A 113 6.87 18.59 -5.27
N PHE A 114 6.33 19.63 -5.88
CA PHE A 114 5.70 19.51 -7.18
C PHE A 114 6.47 18.43 -7.94
N LEU A 115 5.86 17.24 -8.08
CA LEU A 115 6.03 16.14 -9.04
C LEU A 115 7.09 16.29 -10.17
N ILE A 116 8.26 16.88 -9.95
CA ILE A 116 9.22 17.33 -10.94
C ILE A 116 10.60 17.24 -10.30
N GLY A 117 11.35 16.20 -10.68
CA GLY A 117 12.80 16.26 -10.62
C GLY A 117 13.47 15.35 -9.61
N ILE A 118 14.40 14.57 -10.15
CA ILE A 118 15.52 13.95 -9.46
C ILE A 118 15.14 12.64 -8.75
N ILE A 119 15.00 11.56 -9.53
CA ILE A 119 15.99 10.46 -9.63
C ILE A 119 15.74 9.77 -10.98
N LYS A 120 16.78 9.74 -11.82
CA LYS A 120 16.85 9.11 -13.16
C LYS A 120 15.79 9.56 -14.18
N VAL A 121 16.13 10.58 -14.98
CA VAL A 121 15.73 10.92 -16.39
C VAL A 121 14.26 10.77 -16.84
N TYR A 122 13.35 10.23 -16.05
CA TYR A 122 11.92 10.18 -16.33
C TYR A 122 11.24 11.23 -15.47
N SER A 123 10.71 12.24 -16.14
CA SER A 123 9.83 13.19 -15.48
C SER A 123 8.50 12.50 -15.18
N ILE A 124 7.76 12.93 -14.16
CA ILE A 124 6.37 12.49 -14.00
C ILE A 124 5.51 12.85 -15.22
N LEU A 125 5.97 13.75 -16.11
CA LEU A 125 5.33 13.96 -17.41
C LEU A 125 5.36 12.68 -18.26
N ASP A 126 6.34 11.80 -18.11
CA ASP A 126 6.41 10.52 -18.83
C ASP A 126 5.38 9.52 -18.28
N ILE A 127 5.20 9.47 -16.95
CA ILE A 127 4.14 8.68 -16.28
C ILE A 127 2.75 9.25 -16.62
N LEU A 128 2.60 10.58 -16.59
CA LEU A 128 1.37 11.26 -16.99
C LEU A 128 1.09 11.13 -18.49
N TYR A 129 2.11 11.05 -19.34
CA TYR A 129 1.97 10.82 -20.78
C TYR A 129 1.46 9.40 -21.07
N ILE A 130 1.98 8.40 -20.34
CA ILE A 130 1.43 7.03 -20.35
C ILE A 130 -0.06 7.06 -19.94
N LEU A 131 -0.38 7.72 -18.83
CA LEU A 131 -1.77 7.85 -18.35
C LEU A 131 -2.68 8.65 -19.29
N ARG A 132 -2.15 9.66 -20.00
CA ARG A 132 -2.91 10.47 -20.97
C ARG A 132 -3.34 9.64 -22.19
N ARG A 133 -2.62 8.56 -22.54
CA ARG A 133 -3.11 7.62 -23.56
C ARG A 133 -4.25 6.74 -23.05
N CYS A 134 -4.24 6.36 -21.77
CA CYS A 134 -5.27 5.50 -21.18
C CYS A 134 -6.57 6.26 -20.87
N ILE A 135 -6.48 7.51 -20.40
CA ILE A 135 -7.65 8.33 -20.05
C ILE A 135 -8.44 8.79 -21.30
N TYR A 136 -7.81 8.88 -22.47
CA TYR A 136 -8.47 9.28 -23.72
C TYR A 136 -8.98 8.09 -24.56
N MET A 137 -8.80 6.85 -24.10
CA MET A 137 -9.33 5.64 -24.74
C MET A 137 -10.50 5.01 -23.97
N ALA A 138 -11.03 5.67 -22.94
CA ALA A 138 -12.23 5.30 -22.20
C ALA A 138 -13.39 6.26 -22.47
#